data_AF-A0AAX6FHF1-F1
#
_entry.id   AF-A0AAX6FHF1-F1
#
_cell.length_a   1.000
_cell.length_b   1.000
_cell.length_c   1.000
_cell.angle_alpha   90.00
_cell.angle_beta   90.00
_cell.angle_gamma   90.00
#
_symmetry.space_group_name_H-M   'P 1'
#
loop_
_entity.id
_entity.type
_entity.pdbx_description
1 polymer ?
#
loop_
_entity_poly.entity_id
_entity_poly.type
_entity_poly.pdbx_seq_one_letter_code
_entity_poly.pdbx_strand_id
1 'polypeptide(L)'
;MLLEEGKSQTTKGIWLAKCAEIEPCTIVMDLEGTDGRERGEDDTAFEKQSALFALAVSDIVLINMWCHDIGREQAANKPLLKTVFQAMMRLFSPRKTTLLFVIRDKSRTPLENLEPILREDIQKIWDTVPKPQAHKETPLSEFFNVEVVALSSYEEKEEQFKEQVASLRQRFFHSIAPGGLAGDRRGVVPASGFSFSAQQIWKIIKENKDLDLPAHKVMVATVRCEEIANEKFADFAGDEDWLQLEEAAQVGVVRNFGKKLSSLLDKCLSGYDVEATYFDDAVRTAKRQHLESKLLQLVHPAFQSVLGHLRSKALDDFKASLDNALGRGEGFAIAARDCTKSVMTSFDEGSKDAAIAQGKWDSSKVREKLHRDIDAHVASARAAKLSELTSKYEAWANLTKHLLSPLKLFLMQLPMIPGRQ
;
A
#
# COMPACT_ATOMS: atom_id res chain seq x y z
N MET A 1 3.62 -49.24 12.02
CA MET A 1 2.75 -49.66 13.14
C MET A 1 1.25 -49.43 12.89
N LEU A 2 0.80 -49.10 11.67
CA LEU A 2 -0.63 -48.89 11.33
C LEU A 2 -1.24 -50.00 10.44
N LEU A 3 -0.47 -51.01 10.03
CA LEU A 3 -0.93 -52.04 9.08
C LEU A 3 -1.68 -53.21 9.76
N GLU A 4 -1.66 -53.32 11.08
CA GLU A 4 -2.25 -54.45 11.81
C GLU A 4 -3.74 -54.26 12.16
N GLU A 5 -4.30 -53.06 11.99
CA GLU A 5 -5.70 -52.73 12.37
C GLU A 5 -6.70 -52.80 11.19
N GLY A 6 -6.26 -53.29 10.01
CA GLY A 6 -7.09 -53.42 8.81
C GLY A 6 -7.14 -52.14 7.95
N LYS A 7 -7.87 -52.21 6.82
CA LYS A 7 -8.02 -51.06 5.89
C LYS A 7 -9.10 -50.11 6.42
N SER A 8 -8.69 -48.91 6.81
CA SER A 8 -9.57 -47.85 7.30
C SER A 8 -9.11 -46.48 6.81
N GLN A 9 -10.02 -45.49 6.86
CA GLN A 9 -9.70 -44.09 6.61
C GLN A 9 -8.63 -43.57 7.58
N THR A 10 -7.55 -43.02 7.01
CA THR A 10 -6.41 -42.47 7.76
C THR A 10 -6.40 -40.94 7.72
N THR A 11 -6.31 -40.34 6.54
CA THR A 11 -6.40 -38.88 6.38
C THR A 11 -7.84 -38.42 6.61
N LYS A 12 -8.02 -37.47 7.53
CA LYS A 12 -9.32 -36.84 7.83
C LYS A 12 -9.21 -35.34 7.61
N GLY A 13 -10.01 -34.80 6.71
CA GLY A 13 -9.99 -33.39 6.34
C GLY A 13 -8.93 -33.05 5.28
N ILE A 14 -8.36 -31.86 5.41
CA ILE A 14 -7.31 -31.32 4.53
C ILE A 14 -6.15 -30.89 5.42
N TRP A 15 -4.97 -31.43 5.16
CA TRP A 15 -3.74 -31.12 5.89
C TRP A 15 -2.80 -30.31 5.02
N LEU A 16 -2.03 -29.42 5.63
CA LEU A 16 -1.10 -28.53 4.94
C LEU A 16 0.28 -28.65 5.58
N ALA A 17 1.32 -28.84 4.78
CA ALA A 17 2.70 -28.89 5.27
C ALA A 17 3.66 -28.18 4.32
N LYS A 18 4.73 -27.58 4.87
CA LYS A 18 5.84 -27.05 4.06
C LYS A 18 6.73 -28.22 3.62
N CYS A 19 7.04 -28.30 2.34
CA CYS A 19 8.01 -29.27 1.85
C CYS A 19 9.43 -28.86 2.28
N ALA A 20 10.14 -29.76 2.96
CA ALA A 20 11.55 -29.55 3.28
C ALA A 20 12.39 -29.64 2.00
N GLU A 21 13.42 -28.80 1.90
CA GLU A 21 14.44 -28.85 0.85
C GLU A 21 13.90 -28.75 -0.58
N ILE A 22 12.81 -28.00 -0.80
CA ILE A 22 12.34 -27.63 -2.14
C ILE A 22 12.27 -26.11 -2.21
N GLU A 23 13.00 -25.54 -3.17
CA GLU A 23 12.90 -24.13 -3.54
C GLU A 23 12.36 -24.01 -4.97
N PRO A 24 11.46 -23.06 -5.28
CA PRO A 24 10.87 -22.06 -4.37
C PRO A 24 10.00 -22.71 -3.27
N CYS A 25 9.76 -21.97 -2.17
CA CYS A 25 8.91 -22.41 -1.05
C CYS A 25 7.65 -23.14 -1.54
N THR A 26 7.59 -24.45 -1.28
CA THR A 26 6.52 -25.33 -1.73
C THR A 26 5.71 -25.81 -0.53
N ILE A 27 4.39 -25.75 -0.66
CA ILE A 27 3.44 -26.22 0.34
C ILE A 27 2.66 -27.39 -0.27
N VAL A 28 2.55 -28.50 0.45
CA VAL A 28 1.76 -29.66 0.06
C VAL A 28 0.46 -29.69 0.84
N MET A 29 -0.62 -30.04 0.13
CA MET A 29 -1.92 -30.32 0.71
C MET A 29 -2.20 -31.82 0.60
N ASP A 30 -2.41 -32.48 1.74
CA ASP A 30 -2.91 -33.86 1.78
C ASP A 30 -4.42 -33.84 2.02
N LEU A 31 -5.17 -34.42 1.09
CA LEU A 31 -6.62 -34.46 1.13
C LEU A 31 -7.10 -35.84 1.54
N GLU A 32 -8.12 -35.88 2.37
CA GLU A 32 -8.87 -37.09 2.66
C GLU A 32 -9.28 -37.81 1.37
N GLY A 33 -9.07 -39.13 1.34
CA GLY A 33 -9.39 -39.98 0.20
C GLY A 33 -10.88 -39.99 -0.12
N THR A 34 -11.19 -40.16 -1.40
CA THR A 34 -12.55 -40.28 -1.92
C THR A 34 -13.01 -41.72 -1.94
N ASP A 35 -14.32 -41.96 -1.99
CA ASP A 35 -14.93 -43.30 -2.08
C ASP A 35 -14.63 -44.17 -0.83
N GLY A 36 -14.52 -43.51 0.33
CA GLY A 36 -14.32 -44.15 1.64
C GLY A 36 -15.62 -44.69 2.23
N ARG A 37 -15.57 -45.86 2.85
CA ARG A 37 -16.74 -46.51 3.48
C ARG A 37 -17.34 -45.68 4.62
N GLU A 38 -16.52 -44.87 5.26
CA GLU A 38 -16.80 -44.18 6.51
C GLU A 38 -17.78 -43.00 6.38
N ARG A 39 -17.98 -42.44 5.18
CA ARG A 39 -18.91 -41.31 4.94
C ARG A 39 -20.27 -41.71 4.35
N GLY A 40 -20.43 -42.95 3.88
CA GLY A 40 -21.67 -43.45 3.28
C GLY A 40 -21.97 -42.88 1.88
N GLU A 41 -22.92 -43.50 1.16
CA GLU A 41 -23.26 -43.15 -0.25
C GLU A 41 -23.84 -41.73 -0.42
N ASP A 42 -24.38 -41.12 0.65
CA ASP A 42 -25.12 -39.85 0.58
C ASP A 42 -24.28 -38.59 0.88
N ASP A 43 -23.06 -38.70 1.46
CA ASP A 43 -22.24 -37.55 1.87
C ASP A 43 -21.02 -37.30 0.96
N THR A 44 -21.25 -37.29 -0.36
CA THR A 44 -20.24 -36.87 -1.37
C THR A 44 -19.99 -35.35 -1.39
N ALA A 45 -20.66 -34.59 -0.53
CA ALA A 45 -20.56 -33.13 -0.49
C ALA A 45 -19.14 -32.70 -0.10
N PHE A 46 -18.55 -33.34 0.90
CA PHE A 46 -17.20 -33.02 1.33
C PHE A 46 -16.15 -33.35 0.27
N GLU A 47 -16.27 -34.47 -0.42
CA GLU A 47 -15.35 -34.87 -1.50
C GLU A 47 -15.37 -33.86 -2.65
N LYS A 48 -16.56 -33.41 -3.04
CA LYS A 48 -16.73 -32.37 -4.06
C LYS A 48 -16.12 -31.04 -3.59
N GLN A 49 -16.38 -30.64 -2.35
CA GLN A 49 -15.87 -29.39 -1.78
C GLN A 49 -14.34 -29.40 -1.63
N SER A 50 -13.76 -30.49 -1.15
CA SER A 50 -12.31 -30.63 -0.96
C SER A 50 -11.58 -30.67 -2.30
N ALA A 51 -12.11 -31.41 -3.29
CA ALA A 51 -11.55 -31.44 -4.65
C ALA A 51 -11.63 -30.06 -5.33
N LEU A 52 -12.76 -29.37 -5.22
CA LEU A 52 -12.90 -28.00 -5.74
C LEU A 52 -11.94 -27.03 -5.05
N PHE A 53 -11.80 -27.16 -3.74
CA PHE A 53 -10.86 -26.34 -2.97
C PHE A 53 -9.43 -26.58 -3.44
N ALA A 54 -8.99 -27.84 -3.57
CA ALA A 54 -7.65 -28.17 -4.06
C ALA A 54 -7.38 -27.57 -5.44
N LEU A 55 -8.33 -27.65 -6.38
CA LEU A 55 -8.17 -27.06 -7.72
C LEU A 55 -8.16 -25.54 -7.72
N ALA A 56 -8.91 -24.92 -6.80
CA ALA A 56 -8.95 -23.46 -6.68
C ALA A 56 -7.62 -22.90 -6.18
N VAL A 57 -7.02 -23.55 -5.17
CA VAL A 57 -5.84 -23.00 -4.47
C VAL A 57 -4.51 -23.52 -5.03
N SER A 58 -4.47 -24.70 -5.66
CA SER A 58 -3.20 -25.35 -6.04
C SER A 58 -2.75 -24.97 -7.44
N ASP A 59 -1.43 -24.85 -7.64
CA ASP A 59 -0.81 -24.76 -8.97
C ASP A 59 -0.74 -26.13 -9.67
N ILE A 60 -0.60 -27.19 -8.87
CA ILE A 60 -0.45 -28.58 -9.32
C ILE A 60 -1.35 -29.45 -8.43
N VAL A 61 -2.18 -30.29 -9.04
CA VAL A 61 -3.05 -31.25 -8.34
C VAL A 61 -2.57 -32.66 -8.70
N LEU A 62 -2.14 -33.42 -7.69
CA LEU A 62 -1.74 -34.81 -7.87
C LEU A 62 -2.98 -35.70 -7.78
N ILE A 63 -3.25 -36.45 -8.84
CA ILE A 63 -4.35 -37.42 -8.89
C ILE A 63 -3.75 -38.82 -8.78
N ASN A 64 -3.77 -39.36 -7.57
CA ASN A 64 -3.25 -40.69 -7.29
C ASN A 64 -4.28 -41.76 -7.68
N MET A 65 -3.93 -42.66 -8.60
CA MET A 65 -4.84 -43.69 -9.11
C MET A 65 -4.13 -45.04 -9.27
N TRP A 66 -4.84 -46.16 -9.12
CA TRP A 66 -4.25 -47.48 -9.37
C TRP A 66 -4.22 -47.82 -10.86
N CYS A 67 -3.19 -48.53 -11.30
CA CYS A 67 -3.05 -48.93 -12.71
C CYS A 67 -4.24 -49.76 -13.22
N HIS A 68 -4.86 -50.55 -12.36
CA HIS A 68 -6.00 -51.40 -12.74
C HIS A 68 -7.35 -50.66 -12.78
N ASP A 69 -7.39 -49.41 -12.32
CA ASP A 69 -8.57 -48.56 -12.42
C ASP A 69 -8.61 -47.78 -13.73
N ILE A 70 -7.50 -47.72 -14.46
CA ILE A 70 -7.44 -47.13 -15.80
C ILE A 70 -8.41 -47.88 -16.72
N GLY A 71 -9.31 -47.15 -17.37
CA GLY A 71 -10.37 -47.70 -18.22
C GLY A 71 -11.64 -48.14 -17.49
N ARG A 72 -11.70 -48.03 -16.14
CA ARG A 72 -12.94 -48.23 -15.37
C ARG A 72 -13.68 -46.92 -15.18
N GLU A 73 -15.01 -46.96 -15.24
CA GLU A 73 -15.82 -45.74 -15.23
C GLU A 73 -15.95 -45.10 -13.84
N GLN A 74 -16.17 -45.91 -12.80
CA GLN A 74 -16.37 -45.42 -11.43
C GLN A 74 -15.06 -45.37 -10.62
N ALA A 75 -14.26 -46.43 -10.68
CA ALA A 75 -13.02 -46.56 -9.90
C ALA A 75 -11.91 -45.56 -10.30
N ALA A 76 -12.00 -44.95 -11.49
CA ALA A 76 -11.06 -43.92 -11.93
C ALA A 76 -11.43 -42.50 -11.49
N ASN A 77 -12.39 -42.34 -10.56
CA ASN A 77 -12.90 -41.04 -10.10
C ASN A 77 -13.48 -40.13 -11.22
N LYS A 78 -13.88 -40.70 -12.36
CA LYS A 78 -14.47 -39.93 -13.48
C LYS A 78 -15.69 -39.09 -13.09
N PRO A 79 -16.65 -39.57 -12.26
CA PRO A 79 -17.79 -38.77 -11.85
C PRO A 79 -17.42 -37.55 -11.00
N LEU A 80 -16.43 -37.71 -10.12
CA LEU A 80 -15.90 -36.61 -9.31
C LEU A 80 -15.22 -35.59 -10.21
N LEU A 81 -14.33 -36.01 -11.12
CA LEU A 81 -13.66 -35.12 -12.08
C LEU A 81 -14.68 -34.37 -12.95
N LYS A 82 -15.74 -35.02 -13.40
CA LYS A 82 -16.82 -34.37 -14.15
C LYS A 82 -17.51 -33.27 -13.34
N THR A 83 -17.90 -33.58 -12.11
CA THR A 83 -18.56 -32.63 -11.21
C THR A 83 -17.66 -31.44 -10.93
N VAL A 84 -16.38 -31.73 -10.70
CA VAL A 84 -15.36 -30.75 -10.36
C VAL A 84 -15.02 -29.86 -11.56
N PHE A 85 -14.88 -30.39 -12.78
CA PHE A 85 -14.70 -29.58 -13.98
C PHE A 85 -15.92 -28.71 -14.26
N GLN A 86 -17.13 -29.23 -14.07
CA GLN A 86 -18.36 -28.45 -14.24
C GLN A 86 -18.45 -27.29 -13.26
N ALA A 87 -18.25 -27.57 -11.97
CA ALA A 87 -18.22 -26.53 -10.96
C ALA A 87 -17.05 -25.57 -11.24
N MET A 88 -15.89 -26.06 -11.67
CA MET A 88 -14.74 -25.21 -11.97
C MET A 88 -15.04 -24.20 -13.08
N MET A 89 -15.70 -24.63 -14.16
CA MET A 89 -16.11 -23.75 -15.26
C MET A 89 -17.18 -22.71 -14.89
N ARG A 90 -18.03 -23.01 -13.91
CA ARG A 90 -19.03 -22.06 -13.40
C ARG A 90 -18.42 -21.09 -12.40
N LEU A 91 -17.55 -21.63 -11.55
CA LEU A 91 -17.02 -20.96 -10.39
C LEU A 91 -15.86 -20.05 -10.80
N PHE A 92 -14.87 -20.52 -11.56
CA PHE A 92 -13.58 -19.85 -11.70
C PHE A 92 -13.31 -19.31 -13.11
N SER A 93 -12.50 -18.25 -13.19
CA SER A 93 -11.91 -17.81 -14.46
C SER A 93 -10.78 -18.74 -14.90
N PRO A 94 -10.46 -18.79 -16.22
CA PRO A 94 -9.42 -19.65 -16.74
C PRO A 94 -8.06 -19.39 -16.06
N ARG A 95 -7.58 -20.40 -15.33
CA ARG A 95 -6.21 -20.52 -14.82
C ARG A 95 -5.71 -21.86 -15.30
N LYS A 96 -4.47 -21.90 -15.80
CA LYS A 96 -3.88 -23.15 -16.27
C LYS A 96 -3.30 -23.91 -15.08
N THR A 97 -4.02 -24.92 -14.59
CA THR A 97 -3.61 -25.79 -13.48
C THR A 97 -3.05 -27.10 -14.01
N THR A 98 -2.01 -27.64 -13.37
CA THR A 98 -1.47 -28.93 -13.80
C THR A 98 -2.15 -30.09 -13.07
N LEU A 99 -2.76 -31.00 -13.81
CA LEU A 99 -3.27 -32.27 -13.35
C LEU A 99 -2.19 -33.33 -13.55
N LEU A 100 -1.52 -33.73 -12.47
CA LEU A 100 -0.47 -34.73 -12.49
C LEU A 100 -1.04 -36.08 -12.03
N PHE A 101 -1.33 -36.96 -12.98
CA PHE A 101 -1.80 -38.31 -12.70
C PHE A 101 -0.63 -39.19 -12.27
N VAL A 102 -0.70 -39.68 -11.04
CA VAL A 102 0.29 -40.59 -10.47
C VAL A 102 -0.32 -41.99 -10.44
N ILE A 103 0.05 -42.80 -11.44
CA ILE A 103 -0.39 -44.18 -11.58
C ILE A 103 0.41 -45.06 -10.61
N ARG A 104 -0.28 -45.74 -9.72
CA ARG A 104 0.28 -46.66 -8.71
C ARG A 104 0.26 -48.09 -9.21
N ASP A 105 1.23 -48.86 -8.72
CA ASP A 105 1.37 -50.30 -8.98
C ASP A 105 1.36 -50.63 -10.47
N LYS A 106 2.34 -50.07 -11.17
CA LYS A 106 2.54 -50.27 -12.60
C LYS A 106 2.49 -51.77 -12.96
N SER A 107 1.55 -52.10 -13.84
CA SER A 107 1.41 -53.46 -14.38
C SER A 107 2.46 -53.75 -15.48
N ARG A 108 2.34 -54.92 -16.12
CA ARG A 108 3.15 -55.25 -17.32
C ARG A 108 2.84 -54.35 -18.52
N THR A 109 1.72 -53.64 -18.51
CA THR A 109 1.35 -52.73 -19.60
C THR A 109 2.26 -51.50 -19.58
N PRO A 110 2.95 -51.18 -20.70
CA PRO A 110 3.78 -49.98 -20.81
C PRO A 110 2.97 -48.69 -20.61
N LEU A 111 3.61 -47.64 -20.09
CA LEU A 111 2.94 -46.36 -19.82
C LEU A 111 2.49 -45.70 -21.14
N GLU A 112 3.25 -45.91 -22.21
CA GLU A 112 3.03 -45.43 -23.57
C GLU A 112 1.66 -45.88 -24.13
N ASN A 113 1.12 -46.98 -23.61
CA ASN A 113 -0.20 -47.50 -23.97
C ASN A 113 -1.30 -47.03 -23.01
N LEU A 114 -0.97 -46.78 -21.73
CA LEU A 114 -1.94 -46.36 -20.71
C LEU A 114 -2.21 -44.86 -20.73
N GLU A 115 -1.18 -44.06 -20.99
CA GLU A 115 -1.27 -42.60 -21.01
C GLU A 115 -2.26 -42.08 -22.08
N PRO A 116 -2.26 -42.56 -23.34
CA PRO A 116 -3.24 -42.13 -24.33
C PRO A 116 -4.68 -42.41 -23.90
N ILE A 117 -4.93 -43.58 -23.29
CA ILE A 117 -6.26 -43.98 -22.81
C ILE A 117 -6.73 -43.01 -21.72
N LEU A 118 -5.86 -42.72 -20.76
CA LEU A 118 -6.18 -41.78 -19.68
C LEU A 118 -6.46 -40.38 -20.22
N ARG A 119 -5.62 -39.89 -21.15
CA ARG A 119 -5.81 -38.57 -21.78
C ARG A 119 -7.13 -38.51 -22.55
N GLU A 120 -7.48 -39.56 -23.30
CA GLU A 120 -8.75 -39.66 -24.02
C GLU A 120 -9.94 -39.64 -23.05
N ASP A 121 -9.85 -40.36 -21.93
CA ASP A 121 -10.89 -40.37 -20.90
C ASP A 121 -11.09 -38.98 -20.27
N ILE A 122 -10.02 -38.26 -19.93
CA ILE A 122 -10.12 -36.89 -19.41
C ILE A 122 -10.71 -35.93 -20.45
N GLN A 123 -10.33 -36.08 -21.72
CA GLN A 123 -10.90 -35.28 -22.81
C GLN A 123 -12.40 -35.56 -22.98
N LYS A 124 -12.83 -36.82 -22.95
CA LYS A 124 -14.26 -37.19 -23.00
C LYS A 124 -15.03 -36.59 -21.84
N ILE A 125 -14.48 -36.64 -20.62
CA ILE A 125 -15.10 -36.02 -19.44
C ILE A 125 -15.28 -34.52 -19.71
N TRP A 126 -14.22 -33.82 -20.14
CA TRP A 126 -14.27 -32.40 -20.47
C TRP A 126 -15.35 -32.08 -21.50
N ASP A 127 -15.44 -32.86 -22.58
CA ASP A 127 -16.39 -32.62 -23.67
C ASP A 127 -17.85 -32.79 -23.22
N THR A 128 -18.10 -33.69 -22.25
CA THR A 128 -19.46 -33.93 -21.70
C THR A 128 -19.90 -32.91 -20.65
N VAL A 129 -18.97 -32.13 -20.09
CA VAL A 129 -19.28 -31.12 -19.07
C VAL A 129 -20.04 -29.96 -19.70
N PRO A 130 -21.19 -29.54 -19.13
CA PRO A 130 -21.89 -28.34 -19.57
C PRO A 130 -21.00 -27.10 -19.39
N LYS A 131 -20.70 -26.41 -20.50
CA LYS A 131 -19.86 -25.21 -20.52
C LYS A 131 -20.71 -23.95 -20.76
N PRO A 132 -20.40 -22.81 -20.12
CA PRO A 132 -21.00 -21.52 -20.49
C PRO A 132 -20.72 -21.17 -21.97
N GLN A 133 -21.58 -20.35 -22.58
CA GLN A 133 -21.50 -20.03 -24.00
C GLN A 133 -20.14 -19.46 -24.42
N ALA A 134 -19.47 -18.69 -23.55
CA ALA A 134 -18.15 -18.12 -23.80
C ALA A 134 -17.01 -19.16 -23.93
N HIS A 135 -17.20 -20.37 -23.39
CA HIS A 135 -16.19 -21.42 -23.34
C HIS A 135 -16.63 -22.73 -24.01
N LYS A 136 -17.72 -22.69 -24.80
CA LYS A 136 -18.33 -23.89 -25.37
C LYS A 136 -17.36 -24.72 -26.24
N GLU A 137 -16.46 -24.05 -26.96
CA GLU A 137 -15.48 -24.66 -27.85
C GLU A 137 -14.04 -24.62 -27.30
N THR A 138 -13.86 -24.19 -26.04
CA THR A 138 -12.52 -24.08 -25.47
C THR A 138 -11.96 -25.47 -25.12
N PRO A 139 -10.75 -25.83 -25.61
CA PRO A 139 -10.17 -27.13 -25.34
C PRO A 139 -9.67 -27.23 -23.88
N LEU A 140 -9.54 -28.46 -23.38
CA LEU A 140 -9.05 -28.76 -22.03
C LEU A 140 -7.68 -28.10 -21.77
N SER A 141 -6.82 -28.07 -22.78
CA SER A 141 -5.45 -27.56 -22.72
C SER A 141 -5.34 -26.06 -22.41
N GLU A 142 -6.41 -25.28 -22.53
CA GLU A 142 -6.44 -23.87 -22.10
C GLU A 142 -6.54 -23.75 -20.57
N PHE A 143 -7.18 -24.73 -19.92
CA PHE A 143 -7.41 -24.74 -18.48
C PHE A 143 -6.47 -25.69 -17.73
N PHE A 144 -6.00 -26.75 -18.38
CA PHE A 144 -5.22 -27.77 -17.70
C PHE A 144 -4.01 -28.21 -18.52
N ASN A 145 -2.88 -28.37 -17.82
CA ASN A 145 -1.81 -29.24 -18.28
C ASN A 145 -2.08 -30.64 -17.74
N VAL A 146 -2.02 -31.66 -18.58
CA VAL A 146 -2.17 -33.05 -18.13
C VAL A 146 -0.82 -33.74 -18.22
N GLU A 147 -0.33 -34.18 -17.08
CA GLU A 147 0.93 -34.90 -16.92
C GLU A 147 0.65 -36.29 -16.34
N VAL A 148 1.39 -37.30 -16.79
CA VAL A 148 1.20 -38.68 -16.32
C VAL A 148 2.54 -39.27 -15.91
N VAL A 149 2.58 -39.89 -14.74
CA VAL A 149 3.74 -40.63 -14.23
C VAL A 149 3.26 -41.96 -13.67
N ALA A 150 4.09 -42.99 -13.78
CA ALA A 150 3.80 -44.31 -13.23
C ALA A 150 4.87 -44.73 -12.23
N LEU A 151 4.42 -45.20 -11.07
CA LEU A 151 5.24 -45.72 -10.00
C LEU A 151 5.05 -47.23 -9.88
N SER A 152 6.14 -47.95 -9.66
CA SER A 152 6.16 -49.40 -9.39
C SER A 152 5.50 -49.70 -8.03
N SER A 153 5.13 -50.96 -7.79
CA SER A 153 4.55 -51.34 -6.49
C SER A 153 5.58 -51.13 -5.37
N TYR A 154 5.18 -50.45 -4.30
CA TYR A 154 6.03 -50.26 -3.12
C TYR A 154 6.31 -51.60 -2.44
N GLU A 155 5.30 -52.46 -2.34
CA GLU A 155 5.39 -53.76 -1.67
C GLU A 155 6.28 -54.75 -2.44
N GLU A 156 6.17 -54.78 -3.77
CA GLU A 156 6.94 -55.73 -4.59
C GLU A 156 8.33 -55.20 -5.00
N LYS A 157 8.46 -53.88 -5.20
CA LYS A 157 9.63 -53.25 -5.83
C LYS A 157 10.00 -51.94 -5.14
N GLU A 158 10.21 -52.01 -3.82
CA GLU A 158 10.46 -50.86 -2.96
C GLU A 158 11.57 -49.92 -3.47
N GLU A 159 12.75 -50.46 -3.83
CA GLU A 159 13.88 -49.64 -4.28
C GLU A 159 13.58 -48.92 -5.60
N GLN A 160 12.95 -49.62 -6.56
CA GLN A 160 12.52 -49.00 -7.81
C GLN A 160 11.47 -47.90 -7.58
N PHE A 161 10.54 -48.11 -6.65
CA PHE A 161 9.57 -47.09 -6.27
C PHE A 161 10.27 -45.86 -5.69
N LYS A 162 11.22 -46.04 -4.75
CA LYS A 162 11.96 -44.93 -4.14
C LYS A 162 12.75 -44.13 -5.19
N GLU A 163 13.40 -44.80 -6.13
CA GLU A 163 14.11 -44.15 -7.25
C GLU A 163 13.16 -43.32 -8.13
N GLN A 164 11.99 -43.87 -8.47
CA GLN A 164 10.98 -43.18 -9.28
C GLN A 164 10.36 -41.99 -8.53
N VAL A 165 10.11 -42.12 -7.23
CA VAL A 165 9.65 -41.01 -6.38
C VAL A 165 10.72 -39.93 -6.29
N ALA A 166 12.00 -40.29 -6.14
CA ALA A 166 13.09 -39.33 -6.15
C ALA A 166 13.17 -38.58 -7.49
N SER A 167 13.02 -39.28 -8.62
CA SER A 167 12.95 -38.68 -9.96
C SER A 167 11.75 -37.74 -10.11
N LEU A 168 10.58 -38.14 -9.62
CA LEU A 168 9.39 -37.29 -9.62
C LEU A 168 9.60 -36.03 -8.77
N ARG A 169 10.20 -36.16 -7.59
CA ARG A 169 10.53 -35.04 -6.70
C ARG A 169 11.43 -34.01 -7.40
N GLN A 170 12.39 -34.45 -8.23
CA GLN A 170 13.27 -33.54 -8.98
C GLN A 170 12.51 -32.57 -9.90
N ARG A 171 11.34 -32.97 -10.42
CA ARG A 171 10.51 -32.13 -11.29
C ARG A 171 9.93 -30.90 -10.56
N PHE A 172 9.83 -30.93 -9.24
CA PHE A 172 9.23 -29.84 -8.46
C PHE A 172 10.20 -28.67 -8.17
N PHE A 173 11.52 -28.92 -8.17
CA PHE A 173 12.54 -27.87 -7.97
C PHE A 173 12.51 -26.80 -9.06
N HIS A 174 12.15 -27.18 -10.29
CA HIS A 174 12.03 -26.26 -11.42
C HIS A 174 10.57 -26.00 -11.79
N SER A 175 9.64 -26.24 -10.85
CA SER A 175 8.20 -26.19 -11.12
C SER A 175 7.73 -24.85 -11.68
N ILE A 176 8.32 -23.73 -11.22
CA ILE A 176 7.90 -22.37 -11.62
C ILE A 176 8.66 -21.81 -12.84
N ALA A 177 9.64 -22.53 -13.38
CA ALA A 177 10.37 -22.10 -14.56
C ALA A 177 9.45 -22.13 -15.80
N PRO A 178 9.76 -21.37 -16.88
CA PRO A 178 9.01 -21.48 -18.13
C PRO A 178 8.99 -22.93 -18.64
N GLY A 179 7.79 -23.49 -18.85
CA GLY A 179 7.61 -24.90 -19.22
C GLY A 179 7.71 -25.90 -18.06
N GLY A 180 7.80 -25.42 -16.81
CA GLY A 180 7.77 -26.23 -15.61
C GLY A 180 6.38 -26.77 -15.27
N LEU A 181 6.29 -27.50 -14.15
CA LEU A 181 5.04 -28.15 -13.71
C LEU A 181 3.97 -27.16 -13.25
N ALA A 182 4.32 -26.03 -12.64
CA ALA A 182 3.33 -25.01 -12.29
C ALA A 182 2.88 -24.35 -13.61
N GLY A 183 1.57 -24.27 -13.84
CA GLY A 183 1.03 -23.76 -15.10
C GLY A 183 1.27 -22.26 -15.32
N ASP A 184 0.29 -21.54 -15.88
CA ASP A 184 0.52 -20.14 -16.29
C ASP A 184 0.61 -19.14 -15.14
N ARG A 185 0.30 -19.59 -13.92
CA ARG A 185 0.29 -18.78 -12.68
C ARG A 185 -0.58 -17.52 -12.79
N ARG A 186 -1.52 -17.48 -13.75
CA ARG A 186 -2.49 -16.40 -13.87
C ARG A 186 -3.46 -16.50 -12.68
N GLY A 187 -3.58 -15.41 -11.92
CA GLY A 187 -4.45 -15.36 -10.73
C GLY A 187 -3.79 -15.79 -9.41
N VAL A 188 -2.49 -16.06 -9.38
CA VAL A 188 -1.78 -16.37 -8.13
C VAL A 188 -1.81 -15.17 -7.16
N VAL A 189 -2.04 -15.47 -5.89
CA VAL A 189 -2.05 -14.50 -4.77
C VAL A 189 -0.69 -14.54 -4.07
N PRO A 190 -0.14 -13.39 -3.61
CA PRO A 190 1.08 -13.38 -2.81
C PRO A 190 0.97 -14.25 -1.56
N ALA A 191 2.08 -14.83 -1.10
CA ALA A 191 2.10 -15.73 0.05
C ALA A 191 1.50 -15.10 1.33
N SER A 192 1.73 -13.80 1.55
CA SER A 192 1.14 -13.04 2.66
C SER A 192 -0.38 -12.95 2.61
N GLY A 193 -0.99 -13.06 1.43
CA GLY A 193 -2.45 -13.10 1.23
C GLY A 193 -3.03 -14.51 1.15
N PHE A 194 -2.21 -15.57 1.17
CA PHE A 194 -2.67 -16.95 0.93
C PHE A 194 -3.68 -17.43 1.97
N SER A 195 -3.41 -17.20 3.26
CA SER A 195 -4.29 -17.67 4.34
C SER A 195 -5.69 -17.06 4.22
N PHE A 196 -5.78 -15.74 4.04
CA PHE A 196 -7.04 -15.04 3.85
C PHE A 196 -7.75 -15.52 2.57
N SER A 197 -7.01 -15.64 1.47
CA SER A 197 -7.52 -16.15 0.19
C SER A 197 -8.14 -17.55 0.33
N ALA A 198 -7.42 -18.48 0.95
CA ALA A 198 -7.88 -19.85 1.18
C ALA A 198 -9.16 -19.89 2.02
N GLN A 199 -9.25 -19.07 3.09
CA GLN A 199 -10.46 -19.00 3.92
C GLN A 199 -11.68 -18.51 3.14
N GLN A 200 -11.52 -17.47 2.32
CA GLN A 200 -12.63 -16.93 1.51
C GLN A 200 -13.09 -17.91 0.42
N ILE A 201 -12.14 -18.54 -0.28
CA ILE A 201 -12.43 -19.60 -1.26
C ILE A 201 -13.20 -20.74 -0.59
N TRP A 202 -12.74 -21.22 0.57
CA TRP A 202 -13.40 -22.29 1.30
C TRP A 202 -14.83 -21.92 1.73
N LYS A 203 -15.04 -20.67 2.17
CA LYS A 203 -16.36 -20.15 2.53
C LYS A 203 -17.31 -20.17 1.33
N ILE A 204 -16.88 -19.69 0.17
CA ILE A 204 -17.69 -19.64 -1.05
C ILE A 204 -18.06 -21.05 -1.52
N ILE A 205 -17.10 -21.98 -1.48
CA ILE A 205 -17.32 -23.40 -1.81
C ILE A 205 -18.34 -24.04 -0.86
N LYS A 206 -18.22 -23.79 0.46
CA LYS A 206 -19.19 -24.29 1.45
C LYS A 206 -20.60 -23.74 1.23
N GLU A 207 -20.71 -22.49 0.80
CA GLU A 207 -21.99 -21.83 0.52
C GLU A 207 -22.55 -22.17 -0.88
N ASN A 208 -21.85 -22.97 -1.70
CA ASN A 208 -22.19 -23.32 -3.08
C ASN A 208 -22.44 -22.10 -3.99
N LYS A 209 -21.79 -20.97 -3.71
CA LYS A 209 -21.87 -19.73 -4.51
C LYS A 209 -20.83 -19.69 -5.63
N ASP A 210 -21.05 -18.84 -6.62
CA ASP A 210 -20.09 -18.61 -7.72
C ASP A 210 -18.81 -17.91 -7.23
N LEU A 211 -17.63 -18.31 -7.75
CA LEU A 211 -16.29 -17.95 -7.22
C LEU A 211 -15.38 -17.27 -8.25
N ASP A 212 -15.71 -16.03 -8.60
CA ASP A 212 -14.90 -15.23 -9.53
C ASP A 212 -13.46 -15.00 -9.00
N LEU A 213 -12.47 -15.72 -9.54
CA LEU A 213 -11.07 -15.63 -9.10
C LEU A 213 -10.42 -14.26 -9.36
N PRO A 214 -10.60 -13.62 -10.52
CA PRO A 214 -10.17 -12.23 -10.73
C PRO A 214 -10.73 -11.27 -9.70
N ALA A 215 -12.05 -11.27 -9.47
CA ALA A 215 -12.68 -10.41 -8.48
C ALA A 215 -12.20 -10.76 -7.06
N HIS A 216 -12.01 -12.04 -6.77
CA HIS A 216 -11.46 -12.52 -5.51
C HIS A 216 -10.01 -12.05 -5.31
N LYS A 217 -9.15 -12.10 -6.34
CA LYS A 217 -7.78 -11.57 -6.28
C LYS A 217 -7.77 -10.08 -5.98
N VAL A 218 -8.65 -9.31 -6.64
CA VAL A 218 -8.84 -7.88 -6.37
C VAL A 218 -9.33 -7.64 -4.95
N MET A 219 -10.24 -8.46 -4.44
CA MET A 219 -10.73 -8.38 -3.05
C MET A 219 -9.62 -8.67 -2.04
N VAL A 220 -8.83 -9.74 -2.23
CA VAL A 220 -7.67 -10.04 -1.38
C VAL A 220 -6.65 -8.90 -1.42
N ALA A 221 -6.34 -8.39 -2.62
CA ALA A 221 -5.47 -7.23 -2.75
C ALA A 221 -6.03 -6.01 -2.02
N THR A 222 -7.34 -5.77 -2.09
CA THR A 222 -7.98 -4.61 -1.43
C THR A 222 -7.83 -4.67 0.07
N VAL A 223 -8.12 -5.82 0.67
CA VAL A 223 -7.99 -6.05 2.11
C VAL A 223 -6.53 -5.95 2.54
N ARG A 224 -5.62 -6.67 1.86
CA ARG A 224 -4.20 -6.70 2.24
C ARG A 224 -3.51 -5.35 2.06
N CYS A 225 -3.75 -4.67 0.95
CA CYS A 225 -3.20 -3.33 0.72
C CYS A 225 -3.76 -2.30 1.71
N GLU A 226 -4.99 -2.48 2.21
CA GLU A 226 -5.54 -1.62 3.25
C GLU A 226 -4.93 -1.89 4.63
N GLU A 227 -4.73 -3.15 4.98
CA GLU A 227 -4.03 -3.53 6.22
C GLU A 227 -2.60 -2.98 6.24
N ILE A 228 -1.83 -3.18 5.16
CA ILE A 228 -0.47 -2.64 5.03
C ILE A 228 -0.50 -1.11 5.15
N ALA A 229 -1.43 -0.43 4.46
CA ALA A 229 -1.53 1.03 4.54
C ALA A 229 -1.83 1.51 5.96
N ASN A 230 -2.73 0.83 6.69
CA ASN A 230 -3.08 1.18 8.05
C ASN A 230 -1.91 0.92 9.03
N GLU A 231 -1.17 -0.17 8.84
CA GLU A 231 0.05 -0.47 9.60
C GLU A 231 1.11 0.61 9.37
N LYS A 232 1.43 0.94 8.11
CA LYS A 232 2.40 2.01 7.80
C LYS A 232 1.98 3.39 8.32
N PHE A 233 0.69 3.68 8.31
CA PHE A 233 0.17 4.89 8.92
C PHE A 233 0.35 4.90 10.45
N ALA A 234 0.03 3.80 11.12
CA ALA A 234 0.20 3.67 12.57
C ALA A 234 1.67 3.75 12.98
N ASP A 235 2.57 3.08 12.23
CA ASP A 235 4.02 3.14 12.43
C ASP A 235 4.53 4.58 12.29
N PHE A 236 4.10 5.30 11.25
CA PHE A 236 4.46 6.70 11.05
C PHE A 236 3.93 7.60 12.18
N ALA A 237 2.69 7.40 12.60
CA ALA A 237 2.08 8.21 13.67
C ALA A 237 2.78 8.00 15.03
N GLY A 238 3.38 6.83 15.24
CA GLY A 238 4.19 6.51 16.42
C GLY A 238 5.70 6.69 16.24
N ASP A 239 6.17 7.18 15.09
CA ASP A 239 7.60 7.34 14.80
C ASP A 239 8.20 8.47 15.64
N GLU A 240 9.30 8.18 16.35
CA GLU A 240 9.93 9.13 17.27
C GLU A 240 10.47 10.38 16.57
N ASP A 241 11.00 10.23 15.34
CA ASP A 241 11.53 11.36 14.57
C ASP A 241 10.38 12.29 14.13
N TRP A 242 9.23 11.71 13.77
CA TRP A 242 8.02 12.48 13.48
C TRP A 242 7.52 13.24 14.71
N LEU A 243 7.38 12.56 15.85
CA LEU A 243 6.88 13.18 17.09
C LEU A 243 7.77 14.34 17.57
N GLN A 244 9.09 14.17 17.50
CA GLN A 244 10.03 15.25 17.82
C GLN A 244 9.93 16.42 16.83
N LEU A 245 9.72 16.14 15.54
CA LEU A 245 9.55 17.16 14.53
C LEU A 245 8.24 17.95 14.72
N GLU A 246 7.16 17.26 15.09
CA GLU A 246 5.86 17.85 15.40
C GLU A 246 5.95 18.76 16.64
N GLU A 247 6.57 18.29 17.72
CA GLU A 247 6.78 19.10 18.93
C GLU A 247 7.62 20.34 18.63
N ALA A 248 8.72 20.19 17.90
CA ALA A 248 9.57 21.32 17.51
C ALA A 248 8.80 22.35 16.66
N ALA A 249 7.90 21.89 15.78
CA ALA A 249 7.04 22.74 14.97
C ALA A 249 6.00 23.53 15.79
N GLN A 250 5.58 23.01 16.95
CA GLN A 250 4.71 23.73 17.87
C GLN A 250 5.46 24.81 18.65
N VAL A 251 6.73 24.59 18.97
CA VAL A 251 7.54 25.53 19.76
C VAL A 251 8.06 26.70 18.93
N GLY A 252 8.45 26.47 17.68
CA GLY A 252 9.01 27.56 16.87
C GLY A 252 9.37 27.20 15.43
N VAL A 253 10.22 28.04 14.82
CA VAL A 253 10.68 27.83 13.44
C VAL A 253 11.69 26.68 13.41
N VAL A 254 11.35 25.62 12.68
CA VAL A 254 12.21 24.44 12.52
C VAL A 254 13.00 24.56 11.21
N ARG A 255 14.33 24.42 11.30
CA ARG A 255 15.21 24.42 10.12
C ARG A 255 15.11 23.09 9.35
N ASN A 256 15.06 23.17 8.03
CA ASN A 256 14.92 22.03 7.11
C ASN A 256 13.67 21.20 7.40
N PHE A 257 12.59 21.83 7.87
CA PHE A 257 11.34 21.14 8.22
C PHE A 257 10.82 20.32 7.04
N GLY A 258 10.70 20.93 5.86
CA GLY A 258 10.17 20.29 4.66
C GLY A 258 11.00 19.09 4.23
N LYS A 259 12.34 19.22 4.24
CA LYS A 259 13.25 18.11 3.89
C LYS A 259 13.14 16.93 4.86
N LYS A 260 13.13 17.20 6.17
CA LYS A 260 13.00 16.16 7.20
C LYS A 260 11.66 15.43 7.06
N LEU A 261 10.56 16.19 6.96
CA LEU A 261 9.23 15.65 6.80
C LEU A 261 9.09 14.84 5.51
N SER A 262 9.58 15.36 4.38
CA SER A 262 9.58 14.63 3.11
C SER A 262 10.35 13.31 3.20
N SER A 263 11.49 13.27 3.88
CA SER A 263 12.24 12.01 4.06
C SER A 263 11.46 10.97 4.88
N LEU A 264 10.72 11.39 5.91
CA LEU A 264 9.89 10.49 6.72
C LEU A 264 8.69 9.97 5.92
N LEU A 265 8.03 10.85 5.16
CA LEU A 265 6.92 10.47 4.27
C LEU A 265 7.40 9.49 3.19
N ASP A 266 8.55 9.73 2.56
CA ASP A 266 9.12 8.84 1.55
C ASP A 266 9.49 7.47 2.13
N LYS A 267 10.05 7.42 3.35
CA LYS A 267 10.33 6.16 4.07
C LYS A 267 9.04 5.37 4.29
N CYS A 268 7.96 6.02 4.72
CA CYS A 268 6.67 5.36 4.93
C CYS A 268 6.05 4.84 3.63
N LEU A 269 5.97 5.69 2.60
CA LEU A 269 5.38 5.34 1.30
C LEU A 269 6.20 4.28 0.56
N SER A 270 7.54 4.32 0.62
CA SER A 270 8.40 3.29 0.03
C SER A 270 8.27 1.95 0.76
N GLY A 271 8.13 1.96 2.09
CA GLY A 271 7.82 0.76 2.86
C GLY A 271 6.50 0.11 2.43
N TYR A 272 5.47 0.92 2.17
CA TYR A 272 4.22 0.45 1.57
C TYR A 272 4.44 -0.16 0.18
N ASP A 273 5.18 0.54 -0.69
CA ASP A 273 5.41 0.12 -2.08
C ASP A 273 6.10 -1.26 -2.15
N VAL A 274 7.08 -1.51 -1.27
CA VAL A 274 7.78 -2.81 -1.16
C VAL A 274 6.81 -3.93 -0.76
N GLU A 275 6.03 -3.74 0.30
CA GLU A 275 5.13 -4.80 0.80
C GLU A 275 3.93 -5.04 -0.13
N ALA A 276 3.45 -4.00 -0.79
CA ALA A 276 2.32 -4.07 -1.72
C ALA A 276 2.72 -4.52 -3.14
N THR A 277 4.01 -4.74 -3.41
CA THR A 277 4.57 -4.94 -4.76
C THR A 277 3.87 -6.03 -5.58
N TYR A 278 3.49 -7.13 -4.94
CA TYR A 278 2.94 -8.31 -5.63
C TYR A 278 1.42 -8.31 -5.78
N PHE A 279 0.74 -7.27 -5.29
CA PHE A 279 -0.72 -7.15 -5.40
C PHE A 279 -1.13 -6.44 -6.69
N ASP A 280 -2.45 -6.42 -6.93
CA ASP A 280 -3.03 -5.76 -8.10
C ASP A 280 -2.62 -4.29 -8.20
N ASP A 281 -2.24 -3.86 -9.41
CA ASP A 281 -1.63 -2.54 -9.64
C ASP A 281 -2.62 -1.38 -9.40
N ALA A 282 -3.87 -1.54 -9.83
CA ALA A 282 -4.89 -0.53 -9.63
C ALA A 282 -5.24 -0.40 -8.14
N VAL A 283 -5.37 -1.53 -7.45
CA VAL A 283 -5.67 -1.56 -6.01
C VAL A 283 -4.55 -0.94 -5.18
N ARG A 284 -3.30 -1.37 -5.38
CA ARG A 284 -2.16 -0.84 -4.61
C ARG A 284 -1.97 0.65 -4.85
N THR A 285 -2.15 1.12 -6.08
CA THR A 285 -2.03 2.55 -6.41
C THR A 285 -3.12 3.37 -5.73
N ALA A 286 -4.37 2.92 -5.76
CA ALA A 286 -5.47 3.61 -5.10
C ALA A 286 -5.28 3.65 -3.57
N LYS A 287 -4.86 2.55 -2.95
CA LYS A 287 -4.61 2.47 -1.50
C LYS A 287 -3.38 3.30 -1.09
N ARG A 288 -2.34 3.34 -1.92
CA ARG A 288 -1.17 4.23 -1.74
C ARG A 288 -1.56 5.70 -1.72
N GLN A 289 -2.37 6.15 -2.68
CA GLN A 289 -2.88 7.53 -2.73
C GLN A 289 -3.73 7.87 -1.50
N HIS A 290 -4.54 6.91 -1.03
CA HIS A 290 -5.32 7.10 0.18
C HIS A 290 -4.42 7.23 1.43
N LEU A 291 -3.38 6.40 1.55
CA LEU A 291 -2.36 6.52 2.60
C LEU A 291 -1.67 7.88 2.55
N GLU A 292 -1.19 8.30 1.38
CA GLU A 292 -0.55 9.60 1.18
C GLU A 292 -1.47 10.75 1.61
N SER A 293 -2.75 10.73 1.22
CA SER A 293 -3.72 11.73 1.66
C SER A 293 -3.92 11.76 3.18
N LYS A 294 -3.96 10.59 3.84
CA LYS A 294 -4.07 10.50 5.31
C LYS A 294 -2.83 11.05 6.01
N LEU A 295 -1.64 10.71 5.52
CA LEU A 295 -0.38 11.23 6.04
C LEU A 295 -0.32 12.75 5.89
N LEU A 296 -0.67 13.28 4.71
CA LEU A 296 -0.71 14.72 4.48
C LEU A 296 -1.68 15.44 5.42
N GLN A 297 -2.83 14.84 5.74
CA GLN A 297 -3.78 15.38 6.73
C GLN A 297 -3.19 15.39 8.15
N LEU A 298 -2.51 14.31 8.54
CA LEU A 298 -1.88 14.19 9.86
C LEU A 298 -0.80 15.26 10.07
N VAL A 299 0.04 15.50 9.06
CA VAL A 299 1.22 16.39 9.21
C VAL A 299 0.91 17.87 8.94
N HIS A 300 -0.26 18.18 8.35
CA HIS A 300 -0.64 19.54 7.97
C HIS A 300 -0.67 20.55 9.14
N PRO A 301 -1.17 20.21 10.35
CA PRO A 301 -1.17 21.13 11.48
C PRO A 301 0.25 21.58 11.90
N ALA A 302 1.25 20.69 11.83
CA ALA A 302 2.63 21.03 12.12
C ALA A 302 3.18 22.06 11.12
N PHE A 303 2.90 21.88 9.82
CA PHE A 303 3.25 22.86 8.79
C PHE A 303 2.60 24.23 9.02
N GLN A 304 1.30 24.26 9.36
CA GLN A 304 0.61 25.51 9.68
C GLN A 304 1.25 26.22 10.88
N SER A 305 1.71 25.46 11.88
CA SER A 305 2.39 25.98 13.06
C SER A 305 3.73 26.62 12.69
N VAL A 306 4.55 25.94 11.88
CA VAL A 306 5.83 26.51 11.37
C VAL A 306 5.59 27.79 10.57
N LEU A 307 4.60 27.83 9.68
CA LEU A 307 4.25 29.06 8.94
C LEU A 307 3.77 30.19 9.87
N GLY A 308 3.01 29.84 10.91
CA GLY A 308 2.58 30.78 11.94
C GLY A 308 3.76 31.41 12.67
N HIS A 309 4.74 30.60 13.08
CA HIS A 309 5.97 31.05 13.74
C HIS A 309 6.85 31.88 12.82
N LEU A 310 6.99 31.48 11.56
CA LEU A 310 7.70 32.26 10.54
C LEU A 310 7.07 33.65 10.38
N ARG A 311 5.74 33.75 10.34
CA ARG A 311 5.04 35.05 10.26
C ARG A 311 5.32 35.91 11.49
N SER A 312 5.15 35.36 12.69
CA SER A 312 5.35 36.09 13.95
C SER A 312 6.77 36.61 14.05
N LYS A 313 7.76 35.74 13.79
CA LYS A 313 9.18 36.11 13.76
C LYS A 313 9.46 37.21 12.73
N ALA A 314 8.96 37.06 11.50
CA ALA A 314 9.13 38.04 10.43
C ALA A 314 8.59 39.42 10.85
N LEU A 315 7.42 39.48 11.48
CA LEU A 315 6.83 40.72 11.95
C LEU A 315 7.63 41.37 13.08
N ASP A 316 8.19 40.59 14.00
CA ASP A 316 9.02 41.12 15.09
C ASP A 316 10.39 41.59 14.59
N ASP A 317 11.00 40.85 13.66
CA ASP A 317 12.22 41.25 12.96
C ASP A 317 11.99 42.56 12.17
N PHE A 318 10.81 42.74 11.57
CA PHE A 318 10.41 43.98 10.91
C PHE A 318 10.38 45.17 11.87
N LYS A 319 9.68 45.04 13.00
CA LYS A 319 9.57 46.12 14.02
C LYS A 319 10.96 46.53 14.50
N ALA A 320 11.79 45.56 14.88
CA ALA A 320 13.14 45.82 15.36
C ALA A 320 14.03 46.47 14.28
N SER A 321 13.92 46.04 13.03
CA SER A 321 14.68 46.62 11.91
C SER A 321 14.26 48.04 11.61
N LEU A 322 12.96 48.32 11.64
CA LEU A 322 12.40 49.66 11.43
C LEU A 322 12.84 50.62 12.53
N ASP A 323 12.71 50.23 13.80
CA ASP A 323 13.13 51.05 14.94
C ASP A 323 14.62 51.40 14.87
N ASN A 324 15.46 50.43 14.52
CA ASN A 324 16.89 50.63 14.34
C ASN A 324 17.22 51.57 13.16
N ALA A 325 16.56 51.41 12.01
CA ALA A 325 16.76 52.27 10.85
C ALA A 325 16.37 53.73 11.14
N LEU A 326 15.25 53.93 11.84
CA LEU A 326 14.82 55.25 12.30
C LEU A 326 15.78 55.84 13.34
N GLY A 327 16.33 55.02 14.24
CA GLY A 327 17.36 55.42 15.20
C GLY A 327 18.66 55.88 14.54
N ARG A 328 19.01 55.34 13.37
CA ARG A 328 20.17 55.78 12.56
C ARG A 328 19.92 57.06 11.75
N GLY A 329 18.70 57.60 11.78
CA GLY A 329 18.33 58.81 11.04
C GLY A 329 17.96 58.55 9.58
N GLU A 330 17.66 57.31 9.19
CA GLU A 330 17.18 56.99 7.85
C GLU A 330 15.78 57.60 7.60
N GLY A 331 15.51 57.98 6.35
CA GLY A 331 14.21 58.52 5.98
C GLY A 331 13.10 57.46 6.13
N PHE A 332 12.02 57.79 6.84
CA PHE A 332 10.95 56.84 7.19
C PHE A 332 10.43 55.99 6.02
N ALA A 333 10.17 56.62 4.87
CA ALA A 333 9.64 55.93 3.69
C ALA A 333 10.65 54.97 3.03
N ILE A 334 11.96 55.24 3.16
CA ILE A 334 13.03 54.37 2.68
C ILE A 334 13.20 53.20 3.65
N ALA A 335 13.36 53.51 4.94
CA ALA A 335 13.48 52.53 6.01
C ALA A 335 12.34 51.51 6.01
N ALA A 336 11.08 51.96 5.93
CA ALA A 336 9.91 51.08 5.88
C ALA A 336 9.93 50.17 4.65
N ARG A 337 10.24 50.71 3.46
CA ARG A 337 10.27 49.95 2.21
C ARG A 337 11.34 48.86 2.24
N ASP A 338 12.55 49.22 2.68
CA ASP A 338 13.70 48.32 2.66
C ASP A 338 13.54 47.22 3.73
N CYS A 339 13.06 47.57 4.92
CA CYS A 339 12.72 46.60 5.96
C CYS A 339 11.62 45.63 5.50
N THR A 340 10.54 46.13 4.88
CA THR A 340 9.47 45.28 4.33
C THR A 340 10.03 44.32 3.29
N LYS A 341 10.83 44.80 2.34
CA LYS A 341 11.41 43.94 1.30
C LYS A 341 12.28 42.85 1.91
N SER A 342 13.16 43.20 2.85
CA SER A 342 14.05 42.25 3.52
C SER A 342 13.29 41.14 4.25
N VAL A 343 12.28 41.52 5.04
CA VAL A 343 11.48 40.57 5.83
C VAL A 343 10.62 39.68 4.96
N MET A 344 10.01 40.22 3.91
CA MET A 344 9.22 39.43 2.96
C MET A 344 10.11 38.40 2.24
N THR A 345 11.34 38.75 1.87
CA THR A 345 12.29 37.79 1.29
C THR A 345 12.65 36.69 2.29
N SER A 346 12.95 37.04 3.55
CA SER A 346 13.26 36.03 4.58
C SER A 346 12.07 35.09 4.86
N PHE A 347 10.84 35.61 4.87
CA PHE A 347 9.63 34.79 5.01
C PHE A 347 9.44 33.86 3.80
N ASP A 348 9.65 34.35 2.59
CA ASP A 348 9.52 33.56 1.36
C ASP A 348 10.56 32.43 1.32
N GLU A 349 11.78 32.66 1.82
CA GLU A 349 12.82 31.63 1.98
C GLU A 349 12.46 30.58 3.04
N GLY A 350 11.99 31.03 4.22
CA GLY A 350 11.54 30.10 5.27
C GLY A 350 10.33 29.27 4.85
N SER A 351 9.41 29.86 4.07
CA SER A 351 8.25 29.16 3.51
C SER A 351 8.66 28.09 2.49
N LYS A 352 9.70 28.35 1.69
CA LYS A 352 10.25 27.36 0.75
C LYS A 352 10.94 26.20 1.50
N ASP A 353 11.62 26.48 2.60
CA ASP A 353 12.24 25.44 3.45
C ASP A 353 11.20 24.53 4.13
N ALA A 354 10.04 25.09 4.47
CA ALA A 354 8.93 24.36 5.07
C ALA A 354 8.09 23.56 4.04
N ALA A 355 8.26 23.79 2.75
CA ALA A 355 7.52 23.09 1.71
C ALA A 355 7.99 21.63 1.57
N ILE A 356 7.04 20.72 1.34
CA ILE A 356 7.30 19.29 1.16
C ILE A 356 7.16 18.89 -0.32
N ALA A 357 7.87 17.84 -0.73
CA ALA A 357 7.82 17.32 -2.10
C ALA A 357 6.46 16.65 -2.43
N GLN A 358 5.83 16.02 -1.43
CA GLN A 358 4.62 15.20 -1.55
C GLN A 358 3.33 16.05 -1.58
N GLY A 359 3.41 17.35 -1.26
CA GLY A 359 2.24 18.21 -1.11
C GLY A 359 2.47 19.63 -1.62
N LYS A 360 1.57 20.11 -2.47
CA LYS A 360 1.52 21.53 -2.86
C LYS A 360 0.77 22.31 -1.80
N TRP A 361 1.47 22.68 -0.73
CA TRP A 361 0.89 23.53 0.31
C TRP A 361 1.03 25.01 -0.03
N ASP A 362 -0.07 25.73 0.16
CA ASP A 362 -0.16 27.15 -0.18
C ASP A 362 0.18 28.03 1.04
N SER A 363 1.27 28.79 0.95
CA SER A 363 1.67 29.78 1.95
C SER A 363 1.17 31.20 1.64
N SER A 364 0.49 31.42 0.50
CA SER A 364 0.09 32.75 0.02
C SER A 364 -0.79 33.50 1.04
N LYS A 365 -1.76 32.81 1.65
CA LYS A 365 -2.65 33.42 2.66
C LYS A 365 -1.89 33.92 3.89
N VAL A 366 -0.87 33.18 4.33
CA VAL A 366 -0.03 33.58 5.48
C VAL A 366 0.86 34.76 5.09
N ARG A 367 1.40 34.73 3.86
CA ARG A 367 2.19 35.82 3.27
C ARG A 367 1.40 37.12 3.14
N GLU A 368 0.18 37.06 2.63
CA GLU A 368 -0.72 38.20 2.50
C GLU A 368 -1.10 38.78 3.87
N LYS A 369 -1.30 37.90 4.86
CA LYS A 369 -1.54 38.34 6.23
C LYS A 369 -0.31 39.06 6.81
N LEU A 370 0.90 38.53 6.61
CA LEU A 370 2.14 39.21 7.02
C LEU A 370 2.23 40.62 6.42
N HIS A 371 1.95 40.74 5.12
CA HIS A 371 2.01 42.04 4.43
C HIS A 371 1.03 43.06 5.03
N ARG A 372 -0.21 42.64 5.31
CA ARG A 372 -1.21 43.49 5.99
C ARG A 372 -0.79 43.89 7.39
N ASP A 373 -0.21 42.97 8.17
CA ASP A 373 0.26 43.25 9.52
C ASP A 373 1.42 44.26 9.51
N ILE A 374 2.32 44.16 8.51
CA ILE A 374 3.39 45.14 8.27
C ILE A 374 2.82 46.51 7.90
N ASP A 375 1.90 46.58 6.94
CA ASP A 375 1.29 47.85 6.51
C ASP A 375 0.57 48.57 7.66
N ALA A 376 -0.16 47.80 8.48
CA ALA A 376 -0.82 48.33 9.67
C ALA A 376 0.19 48.90 10.68
N HIS A 377 1.30 48.20 10.91
CA HIS A 377 2.36 48.70 11.78
C HIS A 377 3.02 49.96 11.23
N VAL A 378 3.33 50.01 9.93
CA VAL A 378 3.88 51.20 9.25
C VAL A 378 2.95 52.40 9.40
N ALA A 379 1.64 52.21 9.19
CA ALA A 379 0.66 53.28 9.35
C ALA A 379 0.63 53.81 10.80
N SER A 380 0.65 52.91 11.78
CA SER A 380 0.70 53.27 13.21
C SER A 380 1.98 54.02 13.58
N ALA A 381 3.15 53.50 13.18
CA ALA A 381 4.45 54.11 13.43
C ALA A 381 4.56 55.50 12.77
N ARG A 382 4.02 55.65 11.56
CA ARG A 382 3.96 56.95 10.86
C ARG A 382 3.11 57.97 11.62
N ALA A 383 1.93 57.56 12.09
CA ALA A 383 1.05 58.43 12.86
C ALA A 383 1.72 58.89 14.18
N ALA A 384 2.36 57.96 14.89
CA ALA A 384 3.12 58.27 16.10
C ALA A 384 4.26 59.26 15.83
N LYS A 385 5.03 59.07 14.74
CA LYS A 385 6.14 59.96 14.39
C LYS A 385 5.69 61.36 13.98
N LEU A 386 4.59 61.45 13.22
CA LEU A 386 3.99 62.73 12.89
C LEU A 386 3.51 63.47 14.13
N SER A 387 2.85 62.77 15.07
CA SER A 387 2.44 63.38 16.34
C SER A 387 3.63 63.88 17.15
N GLU A 388 4.73 63.12 17.23
CA GLU A 388 5.97 63.54 17.91
C GLU A 388 6.56 64.81 17.27
N LEU A 389 6.61 64.89 15.94
CA LEU A 389 7.09 66.06 15.21
C LEU A 389 6.19 67.28 15.43
N THR A 390 4.87 67.10 15.39
CA THR A 390 3.91 68.18 15.65
C THR A 390 4.09 68.73 17.06
N SER A 391 4.19 67.88 18.09
CA SER A 391 4.43 68.33 19.47
C SER A 391 5.77 69.04 19.64
N LYS A 392 6.84 68.57 18.97
CA LYS A 392 8.14 69.26 18.96
C LYS A 392 8.05 70.64 18.31
N TYR A 393 7.34 70.75 17.19
CA TYR A 393 7.15 72.02 16.50
C TYR A 393 6.28 72.99 17.31
N GLU A 394 5.21 72.52 17.94
CA GLU A 394 4.37 73.32 18.83
C GLU A 394 5.17 73.80 20.06
N ALA A 395 5.98 72.94 20.66
CA ALA A 395 6.89 73.32 21.75
C ALA A 395 7.90 74.38 21.29
N TRP A 396 8.49 74.21 20.11
CA TRP A 396 9.41 75.20 19.53
C TRP A 396 8.71 76.53 19.20
N ALA A 397 7.50 76.50 18.66
CA ALA A 397 6.70 77.69 18.37
C ALA A 397 6.33 78.44 19.65
N ASN A 398 5.96 77.71 20.71
CA ASN A 398 5.71 78.29 22.04
C ASN A 398 6.98 78.90 22.64
N LEU A 399 8.13 78.21 22.55
CA LEU A 399 9.42 78.74 23.00
C LEU A 399 9.77 80.05 22.27
N THR A 400 9.61 80.06 20.94
CA THR A 400 9.87 81.23 20.10
C THR A 400 8.94 82.40 20.47
N LYS A 401 7.65 82.13 20.74
CA LYS A 401 6.69 83.13 21.21
C LYS A 401 7.09 83.70 22.58
N HIS A 402 7.53 82.85 23.51
CA HIS A 402 8.01 83.27 24.82
C HIS A 402 9.33 84.06 24.77
N LEU A 403 10.21 83.80 23.81
CA LEU A 403 11.45 84.57 23.59
C LEU A 403 11.18 85.93 22.92
N LEU A 404 10.18 86.02 22.04
CA LEU A 404 9.82 87.27 21.35
C LEU A 404 9.03 88.26 22.22
N SER A 405 8.29 87.76 23.23
CA SER A 405 7.50 88.61 24.14
C SER A 405 8.34 89.61 24.94
N PRO A 406 9.44 89.22 25.62
CA PRO A 406 10.34 90.15 26.31
C PRO A 406 11.01 91.15 25.37
N LEU A 407 11.41 90.72 24.17
CA LEU A 407 12.03 91.58 23.15
C LEU A 407 11.08 92.69 22.67
N LYS A 408 9.80 92.38 22.46
CA LYS A 408 8.77 93.38 22.13
C LYS A 408 8.52 94.36 23.27
N LEU A 409 8.49 93.86 24.52
CA LEU A 409 8.32 94.70 25.71
C LEU A 409 9.52 95.64 25.90
N PHE A 410 10.74 95.17 25.67
CA PHE A 410 11.96 95.97 25.74
C PHE A 410 11.98 97.06 24.66
N LEU A 411 11.59 96.73 23.42
CA LEU A 411 11.49 97.70 22.32
C LEU A 411 10.43 98.79 22.57
N MET A 412 9.34 98.46 23.28
CA MET A 412 8.30 99.43 23.67
C MET A 412 8.72 100.34 24.83
N GLN A 413 9.76 99.98 25.59
CA GLN A 413 10.29 100.79 26.70
C GLN A 413 11.50 101.66 26.30
N LEU A 414 11.93 101.62 25.04
CA LEU A 414 12.97 102.52 24.53
C LEU A 414 12.42 103.95 24.42
N PRO A 415 13.02 104.95 25.08
CA PRO A 415 12.57 106.33 24.98
C PRO A 415 12.75 106.84 23.54
N MET A 416 11.70 107.46 22.99
CA MET A 416 11.79 108.23 21.75
C MET A 416 12.83 109.34 21.94
N ILE A 417 13.96 109.22 21.24
CA ILE A 417 14.98 110.27 21.19
C ILE A 417 14.32 111.49 20.52
N PRO A 418 14.22 112.65 21.20
CA PRO A 418 13.70 113.85 20.56
C PRO A 418 14.76 114.35 19.56
N GLY A 419 14.38 114.41 18.28
CA GLY A 419 15.18 115.08 17.27
C GLY A 419 15.33 116.57 17.63
N ARG A 420 16.58 116.98 17.91
CA ARG A 420 17.09 118.33 17.59
C ARG A 420 17.24 118.38 16.06
N GLN A 421 16.87 119.40 15.30
CA GLN A 421 16.53 120.81 15.56
C GLN A 421 15.56 121.26 14.47
#